data_AF-A0A0K8U4R1-F1
#
_entry.id   AF-A0A0K8U4R1-F1
#
_cell.length_a   1.000
_cell.length_b   1.000
_cell.length_c   1.000
_cell.angle_alpha   90.00
_cell.angle_beta   90.00
_cell.angle_gamma   90.00
#
_symmetry.space_group_name_H-M   'P 1'
#
loop_
_entity.id
_entity.type
_entity.pdbx_description
1 polymer ?
#
loop_
_entity_poly.entity_id
_entity_poly.type
_entity_poly.pdbx_seq_one_letter_code
_entity_poly.pdbx_strand_id
1 'polypeptide(L)'
;MQQVKEKMICITECVAKSFKSLDEHGELQREAILEGLRAQIGTVQWKVDAIEDYVDTCLAEVKEKRERKQKAGELKEEGCSRSPLAFHSCMWRQFWNGCPADLRVDSPKCNKLRERVANGDTRFFGKHFLHKYYPNPRDEE
;
A
#
# COMPACT_ATOMS: atom_id res chain seq x y z
N MET A 1 -13.56 -15.26 3.97
CA MET A 1 -12.60 -14.31 3.35
C MET A 1 -13.06 -12.85 3.35
N GLN A 2 -14.32 -12.52 3.05
CA GLN A 2 -14.77 -11.12 2.97
C GLN A 2 -14.67 -10.34 4.29
N GLN A 3 -15.10 -10.94 5.41
CA GLN A 3 -14.98 -10.34 6.74
C GLN A 3 -13.52 -10.08 7.15
N VAL A 4 -12.58 -10.97 6.81
CA VAL A 4 -11.14 -10.79 7.09
C VAL A 4 -10.57 -9.60 6.30
N LYS A 5 -10.99 -9.43 5.04
CA LYS A 5 -10.59 -8.28 4.21
C LYS A 5 -11.07 -6.97 4.81
N GLU A 6 -12.31 -6.90 5.28
CA GLU A 6 -12.85 -5.69 5.92
C GLU A 6 -12.15 -5.39 7.25
N LYS A 7 -11.85 -6.40 8.08
CA LYS A 7 -11.02 -6.22 9.29
C LYS A 7 -9.62 -5.66 8.97
N MET A 8 -8.97 -6.16 7.92
CA MET A 8 -7.67 -5.65 7.48
C MET A 8 -7.71 -4.20 7.03
N ILE A 9 -8.78 -3.78 6.37
CA ILE A 9 -8.99 -2.37 5.99
C ILE A 9 -9.06 -1.52 7.26
N CYS A 10 -9.86 -1.94 8.25
CA CYS A 10 -9.95 -1.24 9.54
C CYS A 10 -8.64 -1.20 10.32
N ILE A 11 -7.85 -2.28 10.32
CA ILE A 11 -6.53 -2.29 10.94
C ILE A 11 -5.61 -1.27 10.26
N THR A 12 -5.62 -1.24 8.93
CA THR A 12 -4.77 -0.31 8.16
C THR A 12 -5.19 1.15 8.42
N GLU A 13 -6.48 1.42 8.53
CA GLU A 13 -6.99 2.73 8.96
C GLU A 13 -6.55 3.09 10.38
N CYS A 14 -6.74 2.18 11.35
CA CYS A 14 -6.36 2.40 12.74
C CYS A 14 -4.87 2.76 12.87
N VAL A 15 -4.01 2.02 12.16
CA VAL A 15 -2.58 2.33 12.07
C VAL A 15 -2.36 3.71 11.46
N ALA A 16 -3.00 4.01 10.33
CA ALA A 16 -2.81 5.28 9.65
C ALA A 16 -3.22 6.49 10.51
N LYS A 17 -4.34 6.40 11.25
CA LYS A 17 -4.77 7.41 12.23
C LYS A 17 -3.80 7.54 13.40
N SER A 18 -3.28 6.42 13.91
CA SER A 18 -2.29 6.41 15.00
C SER A 18 -1.00 7.14 14.61
N PHE A 19 -0.58 7.02 13.35
CA PHE A 19 0.56 7.76 12.79
C PHE A 19 0.21 9.17 12.30
N LYS A 20 -1.03 9.65 12.52
CA LYS A 20 -1.55 10.95 12.02
C LYS A 20 -1.42 11.12 10.50
N SER A 21 -1.27 10.01 9.79
CA SER A 21 -1.16 9.96 8.33
C SER A 21 -2.53 9.92 7.64
N LEU A 22 -3.61 9.79 8.41
CA LEU A 22 -4.99 9.84 7.96
C LEU A 22 -5.77 10.70 8.97
N ASP A 23 -6.57 11.62 8.48
CA ASP A 23 -7.45 12.45 9.32
C ASP A 23 -8.81 11.79 9.57
N GLU A 24 -9.66 12.48 10.32
CA GLU A 24 -11.03 12.03 10.62
C GLU A 24 -11.95 12.01 9.39
N HIS A 25 -11.57 12.69 8.31
CA HIS A 25 -12.31 12.69 7.03
C HIS A 25 -11.85 11.58 6.09
N GLY A 26 -10.87 10.77 6.50
CA GLY A 26 -10.30 9.69 5.71
C GLY A 26 -9.39 10.19 4.58
N GLU A 27 -8.85 11.41 4.72
CA GLU A 27 -7.86 12.00 3.82
C GLU A 27 -6.45 11.80 4.36
N LEU A 28 -5.55 11.45 3.42
CA LEU A 28 -4.17 11.14 3.73
C LEU A 28 -3.34 12.41 3.88
N GLN A 29 -2.57 12.48 4.95
CA GLN A 29 -1.77 13.65 5.33
C GLN A 29 -0.34 13.50 4.80
N ARG A 30 -0.02 14.22 3.72
CA ARG A 30 1.26 14.13 3.00
C ARG A 30 2.48 14.25 3.91
N GLU A 31 2.54 15.30 4.73
CA GLU A 31 3.72 15.59 5.54
C GLU A 31 3.97 14.52 6.62
N ALA A 32 2.91 14.07 7.30
CA ALA A 32 3.00 12.97 8.27
C ALA A 32 3.45 11.65 7.62
N ILE A 33 2.98 11.39 6.39
CA ILE A 33 3.41 10.22 5.60
C ILE A 33 4.89 10.32 5.25
N LEU A 34 5.35 11.48 4.77
CA LEU A 34 6.76 11.68 4.41
C LEU A 34 7.67 11.56 5.62
N GLU A 35 7.30 12.14 6.76
CA GLU A 35 8.04 12.01 8.02
C GLU A 35 8.18 10.53 8.41
N GLY A 36 7.07 9.79 8.44
CA GLY A 36 7.08 8.37 8.79
C GLY A 36 7.90 7.52 7.82
N LEU A 37 7.79 7.78 6.51
CA LEU A 37 8.52 7.04 5.50
C LEU A 37 10.03 7.36 5.52
N ARG A 38 10.43 8.63 5.71
CA ARG A 38 11.84 9.03 5.86
C ARG A 38 12.50 8.36 7.07
N ALA A 39 11.76 8.11 8.15
CA ALA A 39 12.25 7.36 9.29
C ALA A 39 12.46 5.85 9.01
N GLN A 40 11.77 5.28 8.02
CA GLN A 40 11.78 3.84 7.74
C GLN A 40 12.61 3.43 6.52
N ILE A 41 12.76 4.32 5.54
CA ILE A 41 13.37 4.03 4.23
C ILE A 41 14.89 3.76 4.30
N GLY A 42 15.52 4.15 5.41
CA GLY A 42 16.95 4.01 5.65
C GLY A 42 17.77 5.02 4.85
N THR A 43 19.05 4.72 4.64
CA THR A 43 20.03 5.62 4.00
C THR A 43 20.29 5.32 2.52
N VAL A 44 19.42 4.53 1.88
CA VAL A 44 19.59 4.15 0.48
C VAL A 44 19.24 5.33 -0.42
N GLN A 45 20.23 5.91 -1.10
CA GLN A 45 20.08 7.21 -1.77
C GLN A 45 18.96 7.24 -2.82
N TRP A 46 18.90 6.27 -3.75
CA TRP A 46 17.86 6.25 -4.80
C TRP A 46 16.43 6.24 -4.24
N LYS A 47 16.28 5.67 -3.05
CA LYS A 47 15.03 5.58 -2.32
C LYS A 47 14.67 6.93 -1.69
N VAL A 48 15.64 7.59 -1.08
CA VAL A 48 15.51 8.94 -0.51
C VAL A 48 15.15 9.94 -1.60
N ASP A 49 15.82 9.88 -2.75
CA ASP A 49 15.59 10.80 -3.87
C ASP A 49 14.20 10.62 -4.49
N ALA A 50 13.67 9.40 -4.50
CA ALA A 50 12.39 9.09 -5.15
C ALA A 50 11.17 9.17 -4.24
N ILE A 51 11.35 9.28 -2.92
CA ILE A 51 10.25 9.09 -1.95
C ILE A 51 9.16 10.14 -2.08
N GLU A 52 9.53 11.39 -2.32
CA GLU A 52 8.58 12.51 -2.42
C GLU A 52 7.68 12.36 -3.65
N ASP A 53 8.29 12.12 -4.81
CA ASP A 53 7.58 11.88 -6.06
C ASP A 53 6.63 10.67 -5.95
N TYR A 54 7.06 9.60 -5.26
CA TYR A 54 6.24 8.42 -5.05
C TYR A 54 5.04 8.70 -4.16
N VAL A 55 5.25 9.44 -3.06
CA VAL A 55 4.15 9.87 -2.18
C VAL A 55 3.14 10.70 -2.95
N ASP A 56 3.60 11.71 -3.70
CA ASP A 56 2.72 12.60 -4.47
C ASP A 56 1.92 11.85 -5.54
N THR A 57 2.59 10.97 -6.28
CA THR A 57 1.93 10.10 -7.26
C THR A 57 0.87 9.22 -6.62
N CYS A 58 1.18 8.62 -5.47
CA CYS A 58 0.26 7.70 -4.80
C CYS A 58 -0.89 8.40 -4.09
N LEU A 59 -0.69 9.61 -3.56
CA LEU A 59 -1.76 10.44 -3.02
C LEU A 59 -2.74 10.85 -4.14
N ALA A 60 -2.22 11.26 -5.30
CA ALA A 60 -3.04 11.59 -6.46
C ALA A 60 -3.88 10.39 -6.93
N GLU A 61 -3.29 9.20 -7.03
CA GLU A 61 -4.02 7.98 -7.41
C GLU A 61 -5.12 7.62 -6.41
N VAL A 62 -4.84 7.75 -5.11
CA VAL A 62 -5.85 7.47 -4.06
C VAL A 62 -7.00 8.46 -4.14
N LYS A 63 -6.70 9.75 -4.33
CA LYS A 63 -7.69 10.81 -4.49
C LYS A 63 -8.58 10.53 -5.70
N GLU A 64 -7.99 10.24 -6.86
CA GLU A 64 -8.73 9.91 -8.09
C GLU A 64 -9.63 8.68 -7.89
N LYS A 65 -9.12 7.62 -7.25
CA LYS A 65 -9.90 6.41 -6.93
C LYS A 65 -11.06 6.70 -5.99
N ARG A 66 -10.86 7.58 -5.00
CA ARG A 66 -11.90 7.98 -4.05
C ARG A 66 -12.99 8.79 -4.75
N GLU A 67 -12.61 9.81 -5.52
CA GLU A 67 -13.53 10.63 -6.31
C GLU A 67 -14.35 9.79 -7.29
N ARG A 68 -13.71 8.84 -7.99
CA ARG A 68 -14.41 7.93 -8.90
C ARG A 68 -15.46 7.09 -8.18
N LYS A 69 -15.13 6.55 -7.00
CA LYS A 69 -16.08 5.78 -6.19
C LYS A 69 -17.20 6.64 -5.61
N GLN A 70 -16.89 7.87 -5.23
CA GLN A 70 -17.88 8.84 -4.78
C GLN A 70 -18.88 9.16 -5.89
N LYS A 71 -18.40 9.44 -7.10
CA LYS A 71 -19.24 9.66 -8.29
C LYS A 71 -20.09 8.44 -8.65
N ALA A 72 -19.57 7.23 -8.42
CA ALA A 72 -20.30 5.98 -8.66
C ALA A 72 -21.29 5.61 -7.54
N GLY A 73 -21.36 6.38 -6.44
CA GLY A 73 -22.19 6.04 -5.27
C GLY A 73 -21.72 4.81 -4.50
N GLU A 74 -20.49 4.36 -4.73
CA GLU A 74 -19.91 3.17 -4.10
C GLU A 74 -19.13 3.49 -2.82
N LEU A 75 -19.04 4.78 -2.46
CA LEU A 75 -18.49 5.20 -1.19
C LEU A 75 -19.51 4.85 -0.10
N LYS A 76 -19.25 3.78 0.64
CA LYS A 76 -20.01 3.50 1.86
C LYS A 76 -19.54 4.48 2.92
N GLU A 77 -20.45 5.30 3.44
CA GLU A 77 -20.20 6.09 4.66
C GLU A 77 -20.03 5.16 5.88
N GLU A 78 -20.68 4.00 5.84
CA GLU A 78 -20.54 2.96 6.85
C GLU A 78 -19.34 2.05 6.55
N GLY A 79 -18.28 2.22 7.32
CA GLY A 79 -17.11 1.32 7.33
C GLY A 79 -15.78 2.05 7.33
N CYS A 80 -14.71 1.26 7.36
CA CYS A 80 -13.35 1.79 7.44
C CYS A 80 -12.84 2.32 6.09
N SER A 81 -12.05 3.39 6.14
CA SER A 81 -11.43 4.02 4.98
C SER A 81 -10.49 3.06 4.26
N ARG A 82 -10.68 2.93 2.94
CA ARG A 82 -9.79 2.14 2.06
C ARG A 82 -8.58 2.94 1.58
N SER A 83 -8.51 4.24 1.86
CA SER A 83 -7.42 5.13 1.41
C SER A 83 -6.03 4.61 1.82
N PRO A 84 -5.79 4.20 3.09
CA PRO A 84 -4.48 3.72 3.52
C PRO A 84 -4.01 2.46 2.77
N LEU A 85 -4.91 1.50 2.55
CA LEU A 85 -4.57 0.26 1.84
C LEU A 85 -4.29 0.52 0.36
N ALA A 86 -5.05 1.43 -0.26
CA ALA A 86 -4.82 1.84 -1.64
C ALA A 86 -3.47 2.57 -1.79
N PHE A 87 -3.15 3.46 -0.86
CA PHE A 87 -1.87 4.16 -0.79
C PHE A 87 -0.70 3.19 -0.63
N HIS A 88 -0.79 2.28 0.34
CA HIS A 88 0.24 1.26 0.59
C HIS A 88 0.50 0.39 -0.66
N SER A 89 -0.58 -0.01 -1.35
CA SER A 89 -0.46 -0.80 -2.59
C SER A 89 0.24 -0.01 -3.71
N CYS A 90 -0.05 1.29 -3.83
CA CYS A 90 0.63 2.15 -4.80
C CYS A 90 2.12 2.32 -4.45
N MET A 91 2.44 2.62 -3.20
CA MET A 91 3.83 2.82 -2.74
C MET A 91 4.70 1.59 -3.01
N TRP A 92 4.19 0.40 -2.71
CA TRP A 92 4.90 -0.85 -3.02
C TRP A 92 5.18 -1.00 -4.51
N ARG A 93 4.22 -0.66 -5.37
CA ARG A 93 4.40 -0.70 -6.82
C ARG A 93 5.47 0.29 -7.28
N GLN A 94 5.47 1.51 -6.75
CA GLN A 94 6.49 2.50 -7.07
C GLN A 94 7.90 2.03 -6.69
N PHE A 95 8.09 1.58 -5.45
CA PHE A 95 9.40 1.09 -5.00
C PHE A 95 9.88 -0.14 -5.78
N TRP A 96 8.97 -1.04 -6.15
CA TRP A 96 9.36 -2.25 -6.89
C TRP A 96 9.78 -1.93 -8.32
N ASN A 97 9.06 -1.02 -8.99
CA ASN A 97 9.35 -0.61 -10.36
C ASN A 97 10.57 0.33 -10.43
N GLY A 98 10.74 1.18 -9.42
CA GLY A 98 11.85 2.12 -9.29
C GLY A 98 13.18 1.50 -8.84
N CYS A 99 13.17 0.27 -8.32
CA CYS A 99 14.38 -0.41 -7.87
C CYS A 99 15.42 -0.47 -9.02
N PRO A 100 16.63 0.11 -8.88
CA PRO A 100 17.66 0.15 -9.92
C PRO A 100 18.07 -1.24 -10.43
N ALA A 101 18.40 -1.35 -11.73
CA ALA A 101 18.65 -2.64 -12.38
C ALA A 101 19.86 -3.40 -11.80
N ASP A 102 20.88 -2.67 -11.37
CA ASP A 102 22.08 -3.16 -10.70
C ASP A 102 21.81 -3.74 -9.30
N LEU A 103 20.75 -3.29 -8.63
CA LEU A 103 20.34 -3.79 -7.31
C LEU A 103 19.31 -4.93 -7.39
N ARG A 104 18.85 -5.28 -8.59
CA ARG A 104 17.85 -6.33 -8.79
C ARG A 104 18.51 -7.70 -8.76
N VAL A 105 17.98 -8.57 -7.90
CA VAL A 105 18.26 -10.01 -8.00
C VAL A 105 17.66 -10.53 -9.30
N ASP A 106 18.49 -11.07 -10.18
CA ASP A 106 18.05 -11.73 -11.40
C ASP A 106 17.78 -13.22 -11.12
N SER A 107 16.49 -13.54 -11.03
CA SER A 107 16.03 -14.92 -10.87
C SER A 107 14.66 -15.07 -11.50
N PRO A 108 14.29 -16.27 -12.01
CA PRO A 108 12.99 -16.51 -12.62
C PRO A 108 11.82 -16.12 -11.70
N LYS A 109 11.95 -16.35 -10.40
CA LYS A 109 10.95 -15.98 -9.39
C LYS A 109 10.82 -14.46 -9.24
N CYS A 110 11.93 -13.74 -9.14
CA CYS A 110 11.91 -12.28 -9.01
C CYS A 110 11.43 -11.59 -10.30
N ASN A 111 11.78 -12.13 -11.47
CA ASN A 111 11.29 -11.65 -12.77
C ASN A 111 9.77 -11.76 -12.88
N LYS A 112 9.22 -12.93 -12.54
CA LYS A 112 7.76 -13.14 -12.51
C LYS A 112 7.04 -12.21 -11.53
N LEU A 113 7.65 -11.89 -10.37
CA LEU A 113 7.10 -10.93 -9.43
C LEU A 113 7.11 -9.50 -10.00
N ARG A 114 8.22 -9.10 -10.64
CA ARG A 114 8.31 -7.79 -11.31
C ARG A 114 7.24 -7.63 -12.40
N GLU A 115 7.06 -8.64 -13.26
CA GLU A 115 6.00 -8.63 -14.28
C GLU A 115 4.60 -8.47 -13.66
N ARG A 116 4.31 -9.19 -12.57
CA ARG A 116 3.03 -9.05 -11.86
C ARG A 116 2.81 -7.65 -11.32
N VAL A 117 3.84 -7.05 -10.71
CA VAL A 117 3.75 -5.68 -10.18
C VAL A 117 3.58 -4.66 -11.29
N ALA A 118 4.29 -4.81 -12.41
CA ALA A 118 4.13 -3.98 -13.60
C ALA A 118 2.71 -4.02 -14.16
N ASN A 119 2.06 -5.19 -14.10
CA ASN A 119 0.66 -5.39 -14.47
C ASN A 119 -0.36 -4.96 -13.38
N GLY A 120 0.11 -4.34 -12.29
CA GLY A 120 -0.74 -3.84 -11.21
C GLY A 120 -1.21 -4.91 -10.21
N ASP A 121 -0.70 -6.14 -10.28
CA ASP A 121 -1.03 -7.21 -9.32
C ASP A 121 -0.12 -7.18 -8.08
N THR A 122 -0.46 -6.33 -7.12
CA THR A 122 0.23 -6.21 -5.81
C THR A 122 -0.36 -7.10 -4.73
N ARG A 123 -1.33 -7.97 -5.06
CA ARG A 123 -2.07 -8.81 -4.08
C ARG A 123 -1.18 -9.77 -3.29
N PHE A 124 0.02 -10.07 -3.78
CA PHE A 124 0.96 -10.96 -3.10
C PHE A 124 1.62 -10.32 -1.87
N PHE A 125 1.79 -8.99 -1.83
CA PHE A 125 2.37 -8.31 -0.66
C PHE A 125 1.50 -8.49 0.59
N GLY A 126 0.17 -8.46 0.43
CA GLY A 126 -0.77 -8.71 1.53
C GLY A 126 -0.91 -10.18 1.91
N LYS A 127 -0.56 -11.12 1.02
CA LYS A 127 -0.77 -12.56 1.25
C LYS A 127 0.10 -13.09 2.38
N HIS A 128 1.35 -12.64 2.49
CA HIS A 128 2.24 -13.10 3.57
C HIS A 128 1.83 -12.55 4.94
N PHE A 129 1.42 -11.29 5.01
CA PHE A 129 0.87 -10.69 6.23
C PHE A 129 -0.42 -11.42 6.66
N LEU A 130 -1.34 -11.67 5.72
CA LEU A 130 -2.55 -12.45 5.98
C LEU A 130 -2.24 -13.87 6.46
N HIS A 131 -1.30 -14.58 5.84
CA HIS A 131 -0.95 -15.94 6.24
C HIS A 131 -0.24 -15.99 7.62
N LYS A 132 0.54 -14.97 7.97
CA LYS A 132 1.24 -14.90 9.27
C LYS A 132 0.28 -14.66 10.44
N TYR A 133 -0.74 -13.82 10.25
CA TYR A 133 -1.67 -13.42 11.32
C TYR A 133 -3.03 -14.15 11.26
N TYR A 134 -3.35 -14.74 10.12
CA TYR A 134 -4.54 -15.55 9.86
C TYR A 134 -4.15 -16.77 9.01
N PRO A 135 -3.34 -17.70 9.54
CA PRO A 135 -3.02 -18.94 8.83
C PRO A 135 -4.32 -19.67 8.47
N ASN A 136 -4.38 -20.22 7.26
CA ASN A 136 -5.50 -21.08 6.90
C ASN A 136 -5.36 -22.37 7.70
N PRO A 137 -6.40 -22.86 8.40
CA PRO A 137 -6.32 -24.13 9.12
C PRO A 137 -6.02 -25.35 8.21
N ARG A 138 -6.04 -25.18 6.88
CA ARG A 138 -5.62 -26.19 5.88
C ARG A 138 -4.16 -26.07 5.45
N ASP A 139 -3.42 -25.07 5.93
CA ASP A 139 -1.98 -24.92 5.64
C ASP A 139 -1.13 -25.74 6.65
N GLU A 140 -1.77 -26.43 7.61
CA GLU A 140 -1.15 -27.34 8.61
C GLU A 140 -1.30 -28.85 8.27
N GLU A 141 -1.85 -29.20 7.10
CA GLU A 141 -1.90 -30.58 6.56
C GLU A 141 -0.90 -30.82 5.42
#